data_AF-A0AA39NTT4-F1
#
_entry.id   AF-A0AA39NTT4-F1
#
_cell.length_a   1.000
_cell.length_b   1.000
_cell.length_c   1.000
_cell.angle_alpha   90.00
_cell.angle_beta   90.00
_cell.angle_gamma   90.00
#
_symmetry.space_group_name_H-M   'P 1'
#
loop_
_entity.id
_entity.type
_entity.pdbx_description
1 polymer ?
#
loop_
_entity_poly.entity_id
_entity_poly.type
_entity_poly.pdbx_seq_one_letter_code
_entity_poly.pdbx_strand_id
1 'polypeptide(L)' 'LNENQMLAFSIVKHHLTADLHKCDPQQLLMHIQGPGRTGKTVVIKTIAHMFHKYNVQDTLGLMATSGIAATLFGGGTIHS' A
#
# COMPACT_ATOMS: atom_id res chain seq x y z
N LEU A 1 3.48 11.79 7.17
CA LEU A 1 4.33 11.26 6.07
C LEU A 1 5.32 12.34 5.71
N ASN A 2 6.58 12.02 5.41
CA ASN A 2 7.49 12.97 4.75
C ASN A 2 7.14 13.09 3.24
N GLU A 3 7.83 13.96 2.51
CA GLU A 3 7.53 14.24 1.09
C GLU A 3 7.57 12.97 0.22
N ASN A 4 8.60 12.14 0.34
CA ASN A 4 8.73 10.91 -0.44
C ASN A 4 7.65 9.88 -0.10
N GLN A 5 7.32 9.73 1.19
CA GLN A 5 6.24 8.87 1.65
C GLN A 5 4.88 9.39 1.18
N MET A 6 4.70 10.71 1.13
CA MET A 6 3.48 11.36 0.66
C MET A 6 3.32 11.18 -0.85
N LEU A 7 4.40 11.28 -1.62
CA LEU A 7 4.41 11.01 -3.05
C LEU A 7 4.01 9.56 -3.34
N ALA A 8 4.61 8.60 -2.64
CA ALA A 8 4.24 7.19 -2.77
C ALA A 8 2.76 6.96 -2.45
N PHE A 9 2.27 7.55 -1.35
CA PHE A 9 0.87 7.47 -0.96
C PHE A 9 -0.06 8.12 -1.98
N SER A 10 0.29 9.29 -2.52
CA SER A 10 -0.58 10.02 -3.45
C SER A 10 -0.74 9.31 -4.79
N ILE A 11 0.32 8.66 -5.30
CA ILE A 11 0.26 7.84 -6.51
C ILE A 11 -0.77 6.72 -6.34
N VAL A 12 -0.69 5.96 -5.24
CA VAL A 12 -1.62 4.87 -4.94
C VAL A 12 -3.04 5.39 -4.71
N LYS A 13 -3.19 6.49 -3.98
CA LYS A 13 -4.50 7.13 -3.75
C LYS A 13 -5.15 7.55 -5.07
N HIS A 14 -4.41 8.22 -5.95
CA HIS A 14 -4.93 8.68 -7.22
C HIS A 14 -5.42 7.52 -8.09
N HIS A 15 -4.61 6.45 -8.18
CA HIS A 15 -4.98 5.23 -8.89
C HIS A 15 -6.26 4.61 -8.31
N LEU A 16 -6.34 4.40 -6.99
CA LEU A 16 -7.55 3.84 -6.38
C LEU A 16 -8.78 4.72 -6.65
N THR A 17 -8.65 6.04 -6.53
CA THR A 17 -9.79 6.93 -6.81
C THR A 17 -10.24 6.84 -8.26
N ALA A 18 -9.32 6.76 -9.23
CA ALA A 18 -9.68 6.58 -10.63
C ALA A 18 -10.41 5.25 -10.89
N ASP A 19 -9.93 4.17 -10.26
CA ASP A 19 -10.57 2.84 -10.32
C ASP A 19 -11.99 2.86 -9.73
N LEU A 20 -12.17 3.44 -8.54
CA LEU A 20 -13.47 3.59 -7.90
C LEU A 20 -14.45 4.45 -8.71
N HIS A 21 -13.94 5.41 -9.47
CA HIS A 21 -14.72 6.25 -10.39
C HIS A 21 -14.94 5.61 -11.77
N LYS A 22 -14.53 4.35 -11.98
CA LYS A 22 -14.65 3.61 -13.24
C LYS A 22 -13.98 4.33 -14.41
N CYS A 23 -12.89 5.03 -14.14
CA CYS A 23 -12.09 5.71 -15.15
C CYS A 23 -11.09 4.78 -15.86
N ASP A 24 -11.10 3.48 -15.56
CA ASP A 24 -10.25 2.44 -16.14
C ASP A 24 -8.75 2.83 -16.17
N PRO A 25 -8.15 3.15 -15.00
CA PRO A 25 -6.75 3.51 -14.96
C PRO A 25 -5.85 2.35 -15.40
N GLN A 26 -4.76 2.66 -16.10
CA GLN A 26 -3.74 1.66 -16.39
C GLN A 26 -3.18 1.07 -15.10
N GLN A 27 -2.87 -0.24 -15.13
CA GLN A 27 -2.31 -0.96 -13.98
C GLN A 27 -1.08 -0.24 -13.40
N LEU A 28 -1.19 0.16 -12.13
CA LEU A 28 -0.07 0.72 -11.38
C LEU A 28 0.88 -0.38 -10.89
N LEU A 29 2.09 -0.41 -11.47
CA LEU A 29 3.22 -1.19 -10.97
C LEU A 29 4.21 -0.26 -10.29
N MET A 30 4.34 -0.35 -8.97
CA MET A 30 5.16 0.55 -8.18
C MET A 30 6.20 -0.21 -7.35
N HIS A 31 7.47 0.16 -7.50
CA HIS A 31 8.58 -0.34 -6.67
C HIS A 31 9.13 0.77 -5.78
N ILE A 32 9.01 0.60 -4.46
CA ILE A 32 9.50 1.60 -3.49
C ILE A 32 10.77 1.07 -2.83
N GLN A 33 11.89 1.74 -3.12
CA GLN A 33 13.17 1.46 -2.48
C GLN A 33 13.53 2.49 -1.42
N GLY A 34 14.45 2.10 -0.54
CA GLY A 34 15.06 3.02 0.41
C GLY A 34 15.79 2.25 1.51
N PRO A 35 16.76 2.88 2.19
CA PRO A 35 17.47 2.28 3.32
C PRO A 35 16.55 1.72 4.40
N GLY A 36 17.10 0.87 5.27
CA GLY A 36 16.41 0.44 6.49
C GLY A 36 15.93 1.65 7.30
N ARG A 37 14.78 1.53 7.99
CA ARG A 37 14.24 2.54 8.91
C ARG A 37 13.81 3.89 8.28
N THR A 38 13.60 3.95 6.97
CA THR A 38 13.07 5.15 6.27
C THR A 38 11.54 5.29 6.29
N GLY A 39 10.85 4.44 7.05
CA GLY A 39 9.39 4.51 7.19
C GLY A 39 8.58 3.91 6.03
N LYS A 40 9.15 2.99 5.24
CA LYS A 40 8.39 2.24 4.20
C LYS A 40 7.16 1.53 4.78
N THR A 41 7.29 0.94 5.97
CA THR A 41 6.15 0.33 6.69
C THR A 41 5.05 1.35 7.03
N VAL A 42 5.41 2.62 7.25
CA VAL A 42 4.42 3.69 7.48
C VAL A 42 3.60 3.93 6.21
N VAL A 43 4.23 3.90 5.03
CA VAL A 43 3.53 4.00 3.75
C VAL A 43 2.54 2.84 3.57
N ILE A 44 3.00 1.60 3.79
CA ILE A 44 2.14 0.41 3.71
C ILE A 44 0.92 0.53 4.64
N LYS A 45 1.13 0.88 5.91
CA LYS A 45 0.04 1.06 6.89
C LYS A 45 -0.93 2.17 6.49
N THR A 46 -0.42 3.25 5.90
CA THR A 46 -1.25 4.39 5.50
C THR A 46 -2.08 4.05 4.26
N ILE A 47 -1.52 3.29 3.31
CA ILE A 47 -2.28 2.72 2.18
C ILE A 47 -3.38 1.79 2.69
N ALA A 48 -3.04 0.84 3.58
CA ALA A 48 -4.03 -0.08 4.15
C ALA A 48 -5.18 0.66 4.86
N HIS A 49 -4.85 1.67 5.66
CA HIS A 49 -5.85 2.51 6.32
C HIS A 49 -6.73 3.29 5.33
N MET A 50 -6.15 3.72 4.21
CA MET A 50 -6.89 4.41 3.15
C MET A 50 -7.90 3.48 2.46
N PHE A 51 -7.51 2.25 2.13
CA PHE A 51 -8.45 1.24 1.60
C PHE A 51 -9.59 0.95 2.57
N HIS A 52 -9.30 0.84 3.87
CA HIS A 52 -10.34 0.72 4.89
C HIS A 52 -11.25 1.96 4.94
N LYS A 53 -10.73 3.18 4.80
CA LYS A 53 -11.58 4.40 4.76
C LYS A 53 -12.51 4.44 3.56
N TYR A 54 -12.12 3.83 2.44
CA TYR A 54 -12.98 3.69 1.26
C TYR A 54 -13.89 2.45 1.32
N ASN A 55 -13.87 1.67 2.41
CA ASN A 55 -14.61 0.42 2.57
C ASN A 55 -14.32 -0.62 1.48
N VAL A 56 -13.06 -0.67 1.02
CA VAL A 56 -12.58 -1.61 -0.02
C VAL A 56 -11.35 -2.38 0.45
N GLN A 57 -11.19 -2.56 1.76
CA GLN A 57 -10.04 -3.29 2.32
C GLN A 57 -9.92 -4.72 1.78
N ASP A 58 -11.03 -5.36 1.41
CA ASP A 58 -11.05 -6.74 0.92
C ASP A 58 -10.44 -6.88 -0.49
N THR A 59 -10.19 -5.77 -1.19
CA THR A 59 -9.50 -5.75 -2.49
C THR A 59 -7.99 -5.58 -2.36
N LEU A 60 -7.47 -5.37 -1.14
CA LEU A 60 -6.06 -5.14 -0.88
C LEU A 60 -5.36 -6.37 -0.29
N GLY A 61 -4.49 -6.99 -1.08
CA GLY A 61 -3.54 -7.98 -0.58
C GLY A 61 -2.34 -7.33 0.11
N LEU A 62 -2.15 -7.57 1.41
CA LEU A 62 -0.95 -7.17 2.16
C LEU A 62 -0.07 -8.40 2.44
N MET A 63 1.09 -8.48 1.78
CA MET A 63 1.96 -9.66 1.87
C MET A 63 3.42 -9.30 2.17
N ALA A 64 4.11 -10.20 2.87
CA ALA A 64 5.56 -10.16 3.07
C ALA A 64 6.24 -11.48 2.65
N THR A 65 7.57 -11.45 2.52
CA THR A 65 8.38 -12.65 2.30
C THR A 65 8.65 -13.46 3.57
N SER A 66 8.41 -12.89 4.76
CA SER A 66 8.59 -13.57 6.05
C SER A 66 7.43 -13.28 7.01
N GLY A 67 7.15 -14.23 7.91
CA GLY A 67 6.09 -14.08 8.91
C GLY A 67 6.32 -12.88 9.84
N ILE A 68 7.56 -12.64 10.28
CA ILE A 68 7.90 -11.50 11.14
C ILE A 68 7.57 -10.17 10.46
N ALA A 69 7.87 -10.04 9.16
CA ALA A 69 7.54 -8.83 8.41
C ALA A 69 6.03 -8.69 8.21
N ALA A 70 5.31 -9.78 7.92
CA ALA A 70 3.86 -9.78 7.75
C ALA A 70 3.13 -9.29 9.01
N THR A 71 3.53 -9.79 10.18
CA THR A 71 2.97 -9.37 11.48
C THR A 71 3.13 -7.87 11.75
N LEU A 72 4.19 -7.24 11.22
CA LEU A 72 4.47 -5.82 11.45
C LEU A 72 3.39 -4.89 10.89
N PHE A 73 2.68 -5.32 9.85
CA PHE A 73 1.63 -4.56 9.18
C PHE A 73 0.29 -5.30 9.07
N GLY A 74 0.13 -6.44 9.75
CA GLY A 74 -1.12 -7.18 9.82
C GLY A 74 -1.50 -7.90 8.53
N GLY A 75 -0.51 -8.33 7.73
CA GLY A 75 -0.72 -9.06 6.48
C GLY A 75 -0.36 -10.55 6.59
N GLY A 76 -0.36 -11.22 5.43
CA GLY A 76 0.07 -12.62 5.27
C GLY A 76 1.49 -12.74 4.70
N THR A 77 1.96 -13.97 4.54
CA THR A 77 3.13 -14.21 3.68
C THR A 77 2.69 -14.47 2.25
N ILE A 78 3.58 -14.30 1.27
CA ILE A 78 3.30 -14.59 -0.14
C ILE A 78 2.92 -16.07 -0.35
N HIS A 79 3.32 -16.96 0.56
CA HIS A 79 3.06 -18.40 0.47
C HIS A 79 1.89 -18.86 1.35
N SER A 80 1.17 -17.93 1.99
CA SER A 80 0.04 -18.20 2.89
C SER A 80 -1.30 -18.01 2.21
#